data_AF-A0A086CG16-F1
#
_entry.id   AF-A0A086CG16-F1
#
_cell.length_a   1.000
_cell.length_b   1.000
_cell.length_c   1.000
_cell.angle_alpha   90.00
_cell.angle_beta   90.00
_cell.angle_gamma   90.00
#
_symmetry.space_group_name_H-M   'P 1'
#
loop_
_entity.id
_entity.type
_entity.pdbx_description
1 polymer ?
#
loop_
_entity_poly.entity_id
_entity_poly.type
_entity_poly.pdbx_seq_one_letter_code
_entity_poly.pdbx_strand_id
1 'polypeptide(L)'
;MTGKELYELLYSKWNKSYDIQLKKVKEQIFCQIMWKYLEQASFPMTEQEYFKHFDAVANYITAWGSEQEIIAYVQTTKERPRLGKAVSIPLSFKDKDSEWTLDN
;
A
#
# COMPACT_ATOMS: atom_id res chain seq x y z
N MET A 1 0.46 7.91 -7.64
CA MET A 1 -0.85 7.50 -7.07
C MET A 1 -1.17 8.37 -5.86
N THR A 2 -2.43 8.81 -5.72
CA THR A 2 -2.93 9.58 -4.56
C THR A 2 -3.42 8.66 -3.44
N GLY A 3 -3.60 9.17 -2.21
CA GLY A 3 -4.15 8.37 -1.10
C GLY A 3 -5.57 7.91 -1.37
N LYS A 4 -6.38 8.73 -2.05
CA LYS A 4 -7.73 8.35 -2.51
C LYS A 4 -7.71 7.18 -3.50
N GLU A 5 -6.85 7.21 -4.51
CA GLU A 5 -6.71 6.11 -5.48
C GLU A 5 -6.25 4.81 -4.79
N LEU A 6 -5.30 4.92 -3.86
CA LEU A 6 -4.84 3.78 -3.06
C LEU A 6 -5.98 3.20 -2.21
N TYR A 7 -6.76 4.05 -1.55
CA TYR A 7 -7.95 3.65 -0.80
C TYR A 7 -8.96 2.93 -1.69
N GLU A 8 -9.33 3.51 -2.83
CA GLU A 8 -10.31 2.95 -3.76
C GLU A 8 -9.85 1.59 -4.32
N LEU A 9 -8.55 1.43 -4.59
CA LEU A 9 -7.97 0.15 -5.02
C LEU A 9 -8.17 -0.94 -3.96
N LEU A 10 -7.83 -0.67 -2.70
CA LEU A 10 -7.95 -1.66 -1.61
C LEU A 10 -9.41 -1.93 -1.25
N TYR A 11 -10.23 -0.88 -1.20
CA TYR A 11 -11.66 -0.99 -0.92
C TYR A 11 -12.37 -1.79 -2.00
N SER A 12 -12.08 -1.54 -3.29
CA SER A 12 -12.66 -2.31 -4.40
C SER A 12 -12.27 -3.79 -4.34
N LYS A 13 -11.07 -4.11 -3.85
CA LYS A 13 -10.61 -5.51 -3.75
C LYS A 13 -11.28 -6.29 -2.63
N TRP A 14 -11.43 -5.68 -1.46
CA TRP A 14 -11.81 -6.41 -0.24
C TRP A 14 -13.04 -5.87 0.49
N ASN A 15 -13.66 -4.80 -0.02
CA ASN A 15 -14.85 -4.14 0.52
C ASN A 15 -14.72 -3.77 2.01
N LYS A 16 -13.53 -3.31 2.39
CA LYS A 16 -13.20 -2.84 3.75
C LYS A 16 -12.09 -1.79 3.69
N SER A 17 -12.16 -0.84 4.61
CA SER A 17 -11.19 0.25 4.77
C SER A 17 -9.99 -0.19 5.61
N TYR A 18 -9.24 -1.19 5.13
CA TYR A 18 -8.09 -1.74 5.84
C TYR A 18 -6.99 -0.71 6.08
N ASP A 19 -6.35 -0.78 7.24
CA ASP A 19 -5.09 -0.07 7.50
C ASP A 19 -3.97 -0.60 6.60
N ILE A 20 -3.01 0.27 6.31
CA ILE A 20 -1.86 0.02 5.45
C ILE A 20 -0.60 0.49 6.14
N GLN A 21 0.46 -0.31 6.15
CA GLN A 21 1.71 0.03 6.82
C GLN A 21 2.91 -0.22 5.91
N LEU A 22 3.91 0.64 5.97
CA LEU A 22 5.19 0.44 5.30
C LEU A 22 6.19 -0.12 6.32
N LYS A 23 6.77 -1.27 6.01
CA LYS A 23 7.72 -1.96 6.88
C LYS A 23 9.01 -2.26 6.12
N LYS A 24 10.13 -1.77 6.61
CA LYS A 24 11.46 -2.14 6.11
C LYS A 24 11.96 -3.40 6.83
N VAL A 25 12.35 -4.42 6.07
CA VAL A 25 12.97 -5.65 6.57
C VAL A 25 14.28 -5.84 5.80
N LYS A 26 15.41 -5.67 6.49
CA LYS A 26 16.74 -5.59 5.86
C LYS A 26 16.75 -4.48 4.79
N GLU A 27 17.00 -4.81 3.54
CA GLU A 27 17.07 -3.90 2.41
C GLU A 27 15.75 -3.79 1.64
N GLN A 28 14.74 -4.59 2.00
CA GLN A 28 13.46 -4.67 1.31
C GLN A 28 12.38 -3.87 2.06
N ILE A 29 11.61 -3.05 1.34
CA ILE A 29 10.38 -2.44 1.87
C ILE A 29 9.18 -3.32 1.51
N PHE A 30 8.26 -3.46 2.46
CA PHE A 30 6.98 -4.12 2.29
C PHE A 30 5.84 -3.14 2.56
N CYS A 31 4.87 -3.14 1.67
CA CYS A 31 3.55 -2.57 1.91
C CYS A 31 2.65 -3.65 2.52
N GLN A 32 2.26 -3.46 3.77
CA GLN A 32 1.46 -4.41 4.52
C GLN A 32 0.02 -3.91 4.63
N ILE A 33 -0.92 -4.67 4.09
CA ILE A 33 -2.34 -4.42 4.28
C ILE A 33 -2.75 -5.19 5.54
N MET A 34 -3.02 -4.42 6.58
CA MET A 34 -3.32 -4.91 7.91
C MET A 34 -4.75 -5.47 7.96
N TRP A 35 -5.03 -6.29 8.97
CA TRP A 35 -6.38 -6.85 9.16
C TRP A 35 -7.33 -5.93 9.92
N LYS A 36 -6.81 -4.86 10.53
CA LYS A 36 -7.62 -3.81 11.15
C LYS A 36 -8.16 -2.90 10.06
N TYR A 37 -9.40 -2.43 10.22
CA TYR A 37 -10.06 -1.54 9.26
C TYR A 37 -10.90 -0.49 9.97
N LEU A 38 -11.11 0.65 9.31
CA LEU A 38 -11.71 1.87 9.87
C LEU A 38 -13.07 1.61 10.54
N GLU A 39 -13.87 0.71 9.99
CA GLU A 39 -15.21 0.39 10.48
C GLU A 39 -15.21 -0.42 11.80
N GLN A 40 -14.05 -0.80 12.34
CA GLN A 40 -13.96 -1.44 13.66
C GLN A 40 -14.02 -0.42 14.80
N ALA A 41 -14.82 -0.69 15.83
CA ALA A 41 -14.94 0.21 16.99
C ALA A 41 -13.61 0.49 17.72
N SER A 42 -12.65 -0.43 17.66
CA SER A 42 -11.32 -0.29 18.26
C SER A 42 -10.24 0.08 17.25
N PHE A 43 -10.60 0.69 16.11
CA PHE A 43 -9.62 1.18 15.14
C PHE A 43 -8.84 2.36 15.75
N PRO A 44 -7.51 2.42 15.60
CA PRO A 44 -6.67 3.36 16.36
C PRO A 44 -6.65 4.79 15.80
N MET A 45 -7.26 5.03 14.64
CA MET A 45 -7.27 6.32 13.96
C MET A 45 -8.71 6.79 13.75
N THR A 46 -8.92 8.10 13.78
CA THR A 46 -10.13 8.73 13.25
C THR A 46 -10.17 8.63 11.72
N GLU A 47 -11.33 8.87 11.11
CA GLU A 47 -11.47 8.91 9.65
C GLU A 47 -10.53 9.93 8.99
N GLN A 48 -10.38 11.12 9.60
CA GLN A 48 -9.49 12.16 9.07
C GLN A 48 -8.02 11.72 9.14
N GLU A 49 -7.59 11.11 10.25
CA GLU A 49 -6.23 10.58 10.39
C GLU A 49 -5.97 9.42 9.43
N TYR A 50 -6.97 8.57 9.22
CA TYR A 50 -6.91 7.45 8.29
C TYR A 50 -6.64 7.92 6.85
N PHE A 51 -7.39 8.90 6.34
CA PHE A 51 -7.14 9.40 4.98
C PHE A 51 -5.82 10.16 4.85
N LYS A 52 -5.43 10.94 5.87
CA LYS A 52 -4.11 11.58 5.93
C LYS A 52 -2.97 10.56 5.92
N HIS A 53 -3.15 9.45 6.61
CA HIS A 53 -2.21 8.32 6.62
C HIS A 53 -2.13 7.65 5.24
N PHE A 54 -3.26 7.42 4.58
CA PHE A 54 -3.32 6.91 3.21
C PHE A 54 -2.58 7.83 2.22
N ASP A 55 -2.76 9.15 2.32
CA ASP A 55 -2.03 10.12 1.50
C ASP A 55 -0.52 10.03 1.73
N ALA A 56 -0.07 9.93 2.99
CA ALA A 56 1.34 9.78 3.31
C ALA A 56 1.93 8.49 2.70
N VAL A 57 1.25 7.36 2.84
CA VAL A 57 1.69 6.08 2.28
C VAL A 57 1.71 6.11 0.75
N ALA A 58 0.68 6.67 0.11
CA ALA A 58 0.63 6.82 -1.34
C ALA A 58 1.75 7.71 -1.89
N ASN A 59 2.12 8.78 -1.15
CA ASN A 59 3.26 9.62 -1.48
C ASN A 59 4.58 8.84 -1.48
N TYR A 60 4.82 7.98 -0.48
CA TYR A 60 6.00 7.12 -0.46
C TYR A 60 6.02 6.12 -1.62
N ILE A 61 4.90 5.43 -1.88
CA ILE A 61 4.80 4.48 -3.00
C ILE A 61 5.09 5.18 -4.33
N THR A 62 4.58 6.39 -4.51
CA THR A 62 4.79 7.22 -5.71
C THR A 62 6.23 7.71 -5.83
N ALA A 63 6.87 8.06 -4.72
CA ALA A 63 8.26 8.48 -4.69
C ALA A 63 9.20 7.32 -5.07
N TRP A 64 8.85 6.07 -4.76
CA TRP A 64 9.62 4.88 -5.10
C TRP A 64 9.31 4.26 -6.46
N GLY A 65 8.31 4.80 -7.18
CA GLY A 65 7.88 4.26 -8.48
C GLY A 65 7.23 2.88 -8.40
N SER A 66 6.69 2.51 -7.23
CA SER A 66 6.17 1.15 -6.97
C SER A 66 4.65 1.04 -7.17
N GLU A 67 3.98 2.03 -7.77
CA GLU A 67 2.52 2.04 -7.92
C GLU A 67 2.00 0.84 -8.71
N GLN A 68 2.66 0.51 -9.82
CA GLN A 68 2.26 -0.58 -10.69
C GLN A 68 2.38 -1.94 -10.00
N GLU A 69 3.36 -2.11 -9.11
CA GLU A 69 3.54 -3.34 -8.33
C GLU A 69 2.37 -3.54 -7.36
N ILE A 70 1.96 -2.48 -6.66
CA ILE A 70 0.80 -2.50 -5.78
C ILE A 70 -0.47 -2.84 -6.57
N ILE A 71 -0.73 -2.15 -7.67
CA ILE A 71 -1.92 -2.35 -8.51
C ILE A 71 -1.96 -3.79 -9.02
N ALA A 72 -0.88 -4.27 -9.63
CA ALA A 72 -0.80 -5.61 -10.20
C ALA A 72 -0.98 -6.69 -9.11
N TYR A 73 -0.33 -6.52 -7.96
CA TYR A 73 -0.46 -7.46 -6.85
C TYR A 73 -1.91 -7.51 -6.34
N VAL A 74 -2.53 -6.36 -6.06
CA VAL A 74 -3.89 -6.29 -5.51
C VAL A 74 -4.90 -6.86 -6.50
N GLN A 75 -4.77 -6.60 -7.79
CA GLN A 75 -5.67 -7.14 -8.82
C GLN A 75 -5.58 -8.68 -8.89
N THR A 76 -4.37 -9.25 -8.84
CA THR A 76 -4.14 -10.68 -9.07
C THR A 76 -4.24 -11.55 -7.82
N THR A 77 -3.95 -11.01 -6.64
CA THR A 77 -3.87 -11.80 -5.41
C THR A 77 -5.22 -12.39 -5.00
N LYS A 78 -5.21 -13.62 -4.50
CA LYS A 78 -6.35 -14.23 -3.80
C LYS A 78 -6.25 -14.06 -2.28
N GLU A 79 -5.13 -13.50 -1.80
CA GLU A 79 -4.93 -13.25 -0.39
C GLU A 79 -5.89 -12.17 0.13
N ARG A 80 -6.19 -12.27 1.42
CA ARG A 80 -7.00 -11.30 2.15
C ARG A 80 -6.38 -11.10 3.52
N PRO A 81 -6.37 -9.88 4.07
CA PRO A 81 -5.96 -9.66 5.46
C PRO A 81 -6.83 -10.49 6.40
N ARG A 82 -6.21 -11.16 7.38
CA ARG A 82 -6.88 -11.97 8.40
C ARG A 82 -6.29 -11.67 9.77
N LEU A 83 -7.02 -11.98 10.84
CA LEU A 83 -6.56 -11.73 12.21
C LEU A 83 -5.12 -12.27 12.42
N GLY A 84 -4.18 -11.37 12.73
CA GLY A 84 -2.76 -11.69 12.92
C GLY A 84 -1.93 -11.89 11.65
N LYS A 85 -2.53 -11.83 10.46
CA LYS A 85 -1.86 -12.02 9.16
C LYS A 85 -2.18 -10.89 8.19
N ALA A 86 -1.20 -10.01 7.97
CA ALA A 86 -1.25 -8.98 6.94
C ALA A 86 -0.97 -9.58 5.55
N VAL A 87 -1.55 -8.98 4.51
CA VAL A 87 -1.10 -9.20 3.13
C VAL A 87 0.14 -8.34 2.92
N SER A 88 1.27 -8.94 2.57
CA SER A 88 2.54 -8.21 2.45
C SER A 88 3.01 -8.18 1.00
N ILE A 89 3.08 -6.97 0.44
CA ILE A 89 3.50 -6.72 -0.94
C ILE A 89 4.95 -6.21 -0.89
N PRO A 90 5.93 -6.95 -1.41
CA PRO A 90 7.28 -6.43 -1.56
C PRO A 90 7.28 -5.28 -2.58
N LEU A 91 7.96 -4.18 -2.26
CA LEU A 91 8.11 -3.02 -3.15
C LEU A 91 9.54 -2.90 -3.65
N SER A 92 9.72 -2.84 -4.97
CA SER A 92 11.01 -2.53 -5.58
C SER A 92 11.17 -1.03 -5.69
N PHE A 93 12.37 -0.54 -5.38
CA PHE A 93 12.77 0.80 -5.78
C PHE A 93 13.06 0.75 -7.27
N LYS A 94 12.18 1.35 -8.08
CA LYS A 94 12.53 1.67 -9.45
C LYS A 94 13.04 3.09 -9.41
N ASP A 95 14.36 3.25 -9.49
CA ASP A 95 14.92 4.58 -9.74
C ASP A 95 14.26 5.11 -11.01
N LYS A 96 13.46 6.18 -10.88
CA LYS A 96 12.89 6.88 -12.03
C LYS A 96 13.97 7.31 -13.02
N ASP A 97 15.22 7.44 -12.57
CA ASP A 97 16.39 7.76 -13.39
C ASP A 97 16.89 6.58 -14.24
N SER A 98 16.47 5.33 -13.96
CA SER A 98 16.85 4.16 -14.76
C SER A 98 16.10 4.09 -16.10
N GLU A 99 15.02 4.84 -16.28
CA GLU A 99 14.31 4.92 -17.58
C GLU A 99 15.08 5.72 -18.65
N TRP A 100 16.16 6.42 -18.28
CA TRP A 100 16.98 7.23 -19.19
C TRP A 100 18.39 6.70 -19.45
N THR A 101 18.72 5.48 -19.00
CA THR A 101 19.96 4.83 -19.45
C THR A 101 19.73 4.25 -20.84
N LEU A 102 19.65 5.13 -21.85
CA LEU A 102 19.89 4.74 -23.23
C LEU A 102 21.37 4.36 -23.33
N ASP A 103 21.62 3.11 -23.72
CA ASP A 103 22.93 2.53 -23.93
C ASP A 103 23.84 3.49 -24.74
N ASN A 104 25.02 3.78 -24.21
CA ASN A 104 26.14 4.36 -24.95
C ASN A 104 27.00 3.24 -25.54
#